data_AF-A0A537J521-F1
#
_entry.id   AF-A0A537J521-F1
#
_cell.length_a   1.000
_cell.length_b   1.000
_cell.length_c   1.000
_cell.angle_alpha   90.00
_cell.angle_beta   90.00
_cell.angle_gamma   90.00
#
_symmetry.space_group_name_H-M   'P 1'
#
loop_
_entity.id
_entity.type
_entity.pdbx_description
1 polymer ?
#
loop_
_entity_poly.entity_id
_entity_poly.type
_entity_poly.pdbx_seq_one_letter_code
_entity_poly.pdbx_strand_id
1 'polypeptide(L)' 'MTAEFTETRSPYNPLGAKGVAEAGTVGAPPAVANAVMDALAPLGVRNVDLPLTAEKLWRLMEAARPSKSPS' A
#
# COMPACT_ATOMS: atom_id res chain seq x y z
N MET A 1 -0.52 14.35 -0.96
CA MET A 1 0.31 13.81 0.13
C MET A 1 0.67 14.96 1.04
N THR A 2 0.23 14.93 2.29
CA THR A 2 0.57 15.92 3.32
C THR A 2 1.56 15.28 4.28
N ALA A 3 2.50 16.05 4.80
CA ALA A 3 3.47 15.58 5.80
C ALA A 3 3.13 16.18 7.17
N GLU A 4 3.26 15.36 8.21
CA GLU A 4 3.12 15.75 9.61
C GLU A 4 4.33 15.22 10.39
N PHE A 5 4.71 15.88 11.48
CA PHE A 5 5.92 15.56 12.24
C PHE A 5 5.66 15.51 13.75
N THR A 6 6.27 14.54 14.43
CA THR A 6 6.29 14.41 15.88
C THR A 6 7.69 13.99 16.31
N GLU A 7 8.21 14.57 17.40
CA GLU A 7 9.54 14.25 17.90
C GLU A 7 9.53 13.19 19.01
N THR A 8 10.41 12.20 18.87
CA THR A 8 10.84 11.35 19.98
C THR A 8 12.34 11.20 19.88
N ARG A 9 13.08 11.81 20.81
CA ARG A 9 14.55 11.88 20.75
C ARG A 9 15.20 10.50 20.92
N SER A 10 16.32 10.29 20.24
CA SER A 10 17.17 9.12 20.46
C SER A 10 18.02 9.31 21.73
N PRO A 11 18.06 8.34 22.67
CA PRO A 11 18.91 8.43 23.85
C PRO A 11 20.40 8.14 23.54
N TYR A 12 20.71 7.59 22.35
CA TYR A 12 22.05 7.13 21.99
C TYR A 12 22.80 8.08 21.05
N ASN A 13 22.10 9.06 20.46
CA ASN A 13 22.73 10.10 19.66
C ASN A 13 22.81 11.37 20.52
N PRO A 14 24.00 11.99 20.71
CA PRO A 14 24.13 13.23 21.50
C PRO A 14 23.23 14.38 21.02
N LEU A 15 22.88 14.40 19.73
CA LEU A 15 21.98 15.40 19.15
C LEU A 15 20.49 15.00 19.25
N GLY A 16 20.17 13.81 19.77
CA GLY A 16 18.82 13.27 19.83
C GLY A 16 18.20 12.90 18.47
N ALA A 17 18.93 13.08 17.36
CA ALA A 17 18.44 12.89 16.01
C ALA A 17 18.30 11.41 15.61
N LYS A 18 17.36 11.14 14.69
CA LYS A 18 17.11 9.84 14.05
C LYS A 18 17.14 10.03 12.53
N GLY A 19 17.60 9.02 11.79
CA GLY A 19 17.57 9.03 10.33
C GLY A 19 16.15 8.96 9.77
N VAL A 20 15.89 9.67 8.66
CA VAL A 20 14.56 9.74 8.03
C VAL A 20 14.59 9.57 6.51
N ALA A 21 15.78 9.58 5.88
CA ALA A 21 15.92 9.64 4.42
C ALA A 21 15.13 8.55 3.67
N GLU A 22 15.02 7.35 4.25
CA GLU A 22 14.32 6.22 3.63
C GLU A 22 12.87 6.06 4.10
N ALA A 23 12.42 6.81 5.11
CA ALA A 23 11.10 6.61 5.72
C ALA A 23 9.96 6.76 4.71
N GLY A 24 10.06 7.72 3.78
CA GLY A 24 9.10 7.92 2.71
C GLY A 24 9.09 6.75 1.71
N THR A 25 10.26 6.30 1.28
CA THR A 25 10.42 5.20 0.32
C THR A 25 10.00 3.85 0.91
N VAL A 26 10.19 3.66 2.21
CA VAL A 26 9.77 2.43 2.92
C VAL A 26 8.28 2.45 3.21
N GLY A 27 7.72 3.58 3.66
CA GLY A 27 6.32 3.67 4.08
C GLY A 27 5.31 3.84 2.96
N ALA A 28 5.66 4.55 1.88
CA ALA A 28 4.70 4.88 0.81
C ALA A 28 4.26 3.67 -0.03
N PRO A 29 5.15 2.76 -0.48
CA PRO A 29 4.73 1.62 -1.31
C PRO A 29 3.70 0.69 -0.64
N PRO A 30 3.88 0.22 0.62
CA PRO A 30 2.87 -0.62 1.26
C PRO A 30 1.58 0.16 1.56
N ALA A 31 1.66 1.47 1.85
CA ALA A 31 0.45 2.28 2.05
C ALA A 31 -0.42 2.34 0.78
N VAL A 32 0.19 2.54 -0.39
CA VAL A 32 -0.52 2.53 -1.67
C VAL A 32 -1.03 1.13 -2.02
N ALA A 33 -0.23 0.08 -1.82
CA ALA A 33 -0.66 -1.29 -2.08
C ALA A 33 -1.86 -1.71 -1.21
N ASN A 34 -1.84 -1.35 0.07
CA ASN A 34 -2.95 -1.61 0.99
C ASN A 34 -4.21 -0.84 0.58
N ALA A 35 -4.09 0.42 0.14
CA ALA A 35 -5.23 1.19 -0.35
C ALA A 35 -5.87 0.56 -1.60
N VAL A 36 -5.06 0.03 -2.52
CA VAL A 36 -5.59 -0.69 -3.69
C VAL A 36 -6.24 -2.01 -3.29
N MET A 37 -5.65 -2.75 -2.35
CA MET A 37 -6.24 -3.98 -1.83
C MET A 37 -7.59 -3.73 -1.16
N ASP A 38 -7.69 -2.68 -0.33
CA ASP A 38 -8.94 -2.25 0.31
C ASP A 38 -10.03 -1.91 -0.71
N ALA A 39 -9.69 -1.16 -1.77
CA ALA A 39 -10.62 -0.83 -2.85
C ALA A 39 -11.14 -2.06 -3.61
N LEU A 40 -10.33 -3.13 -3.68
CA LEU A 40 -10.67 -4.37 -4.39
C LEU A 40 -11.24 -5.47 -3.47
N ALA A 41 -11.22 -5.28 -2.16
CA ALA A 41 -11.73 -6.23 -1.18
C ALA A 41 -13.21 -6.64 -1.43
N PRO A 42 -14.13 -5.74 -1.86
CA PRO A 42 -15.50 -6.12 -2.20
C PRO A 42 -15.62 -7.10 -3.38
N LEU A 43 -14.60 -7.16 -4.24
CA LEU A 43 -14.53 -8.13 -5.34
C LEU A 43 -13.96 -9.48 -4.88
N GLY A 44 -13.49 -9.60 -3.63
CA GLY A 44 -12.87 -10.81 -3.11
C GLY A 44 -11.35 -10.89 -3.34
N VAL A 45 -10.71 -9.82 -3.79
CA VAL A 45 -9.25 -9.74 -3.93
C VAL A 45 -8.60 -9.67 -2.56
N ARG A 46 -7.61 -10.54 -2.30
CA ARG A 46 -6.87 -10.62 -1.02
C ARG A 46 -5.39 -10.34 -1.10
N ASN A 47 -4.85 -10.28 -2.33
CA ASN A 47 -3.44 -9.97 -2.55
C ASN A 47 -3.29 -9.18 -3.85
N VAL A 48 -2.32 -8.27 -3.87
CA VAL A 48 -1.95 -7.47 -5.05
C VAL A 48 -0.43 -7.46 -5.17
N ASP A 49 0.07 -7.78 -6.36
CA ASP A 49 1.52 -7.83 -6.61
C ASP A 49 2.00 -6.54 -7.26
N LEU A 50 3.07 -5.96 -6.71
CA LEU A 50 3.73 -4.81 -7.29
C LEU A 50 4.42 -5.18 -8.63
N PRO A 51 4.63 -4.21 -9.54
CA PRO A 51 4.04 -2.87 -9.56
C PRO A 51 2.52 -2.91 -9.89
N LEU A 52 1.76 -1.94 -9.36
CA LEU A 52 0.31 -1.81 -9.53
C LEU A 52 -0.03 -1.21 -10.90
N THR A 53 0.27 -1.91 -11.98
CA THR A 53 -0.07 -1.47 -13.34
C THR A 53 -1.56 -1.62 -13.59
N ALA A 54 -2.14 -0.73 -14.39
CA ALA A 54 -3.56 -0.77 -14.75
C ALA A 54 -3.96 -2.12 -15.36
N GLU A 55 -3.10 -2.73 -16.18
CA GLU A 55 -3.32 -4.05 -16.77
C GLU A 55 -3.44 -5.16 -15.71
N LYS A 56 -2.54 -5.20 -14.72
CA LYS A 56 -2.59 -6.21 -13.66
C LYS A 56 -3.85 -6.07 -12.82
N LEU A 57 -4.20 -4.83 -12.46
CA LEU A 57 -5.42 -4.53 -11.70
C LEU A 57 -6.68 -4.93 -12.47
N TRP A 58 -6.73 -4.63 -13.77
CA TRP A 58 -7.82 -5.05 -14.64
C TRP A 58 -7.99 -6.57 -14.65
N ARG A 59 -6.89 -7.31 -14.87
CA ARG A 59 -6.91 -8.79 -14.86
C ARG A 59 -7.37 -9.35 -13.52
N LEU A 60 -6.92 -8.77 -12.40
CA LEU A 60 -7.37 -9.13 -11.05
C LEU A 60 -8.89 -8.91 -10.88
N MET A 61 -9.41 -7.78 -11.33
CA MET A 61 -10.85 -7.48 -11.28
C MET A 61 -11.70 -8.36 -12.20
N GLU A 62 -11.18 -8.76 -13.37
CA GLU A 62 -11.85 -9.73 -14.25
C GLU A 62 -11.86 -11.13 -13.62
N ALA A 63 -10.74 -11.59 -13.06
CA ALA A 63 -10.66 -12.90 -12.41
C ALA A 63 -11.53 -13.01 -11.15
N ALA A 64 -11.76 -11.89 -10.46
CA ALA A 64 -12.58 -11.79 -9.26
C ALA A 64 -14.09 -11.66 -9.57
N ARG A 65 -14.48 -11.47 -10.84
CA ARG A 65 -15.90 -11.34 -11.21
C ARG A 65 -16.62 -12.69 -11.05
N PRO A 66 -17.80 -12.73 -10.40
CA PRO A 66 -18.57 -13.95 -10.30
C PRO A 66 -18.98 -14.41 -11.70
N SER A 67 -18.71 -15.69 -12.04
CA SER A 67 -19.23 -16.29 -13.26
C SER A 67 -20.75 -16.22 -13.23
N LYS A 68 -21.37 -15.55 -14.21
CA LYS A 68 -22.81 -15.69 -14.44
C LYS A 68 -23.08 -17.18 -14.65
N SER A 69 -23.72 -17.82 -13.67
CA SER A 69 -24.21 -19.19 -13.84
C SER A 69 -25.26 -19.15 -14.95
N PRO A 70 -25.15 -19.97 -16.02
CA PRO A 70 -26.19 -20.04 -17.02
C PRO A 70 -27.45 -20.61 -16.35
N SER A 71 -28.57 -19.90 -16.52
CA SER A 71 -29.91 -20.38 -16.13
C SER A 71 -30.45 -21.31 -17.20
#